data_AF-A3IWH9-F1
#
_entry.id   AF-A3IWH9-F1
#
_cell.length_a   1.000
_cell.length_b   1.000
_cell.length_c   1.000
_cell.angle_alpha   90.00
_cell.angle_beta   90.00
_cell.angle_gamma   90.00
#
_symmetry.space_group_name_H-M   'P 1'
#
loop_
_entity.id
_entity.type
_entity.pdbx_description
1 polymer ?
#
loop_
_entity_poly.entity_id
_entity_poly.type
_entity_poly.pdbx_seq_one_letter_code
_entity_poly.pdbx_strand_id
1 'polypeptide(L)'
;MLTAETTSEKLAAIEKVEVILKRTETKRFLLHIWIQYPEIKSLTFEDNYEYDDNGSYFRYIFLNQIEFINEEAKEDLHERLDPDDIFDEEPEDWKEMIFDGIQPIVDPESMLQTFTRPENPQKELDNLIAEISQVIASAGGAS
;
A
#
# COMPACT_ATOMS: atom_id res chain seq x y z
N MET A 1 33.68 -22.62 1.07
CA MET A 1 34.43 -21.35 0.98
C MET A 1 33.68 -20.48 -0.02
N LEU A 2 33.16 -19.33 0.39
CA LEU A 2 32.63 -18.34 -0.56
C LEU A 2 33.84 -17.64 -1.21
N THR A 3 33.87 -17.60 -2.53
CA THR A 3 34.84 -16.82 -3.30
C THR A 3 34.34 -15.37 -3.41
N ALA A 4 35.24 -14.41 -3.66
CA ALA A 4 34.83 -13.02 -3.88
C ALA A 4 33.80 -12.87 -5.02
N GLU A 5 33.92 -13.71 -6.05
CA GLU A 5 33.00 -13.81 -7.20
C GLU A 5 31.60 -14.30 -6.78
N THR A 6 31.50 -15.37 -6.00
CA THR A 6 30.20 -15.86 -5.48
C THR A 6 29.57 -14.92 -4.46
N THR A 7 30.34 -14.12 -3.73
CA THR A 7 29.80 -13.04 -2.89
C THR A 7 29.24 -11.90 -3.73
N SER A 8 29.91 -11.50 -4.81
CA SER A 8 29.45 -10.43 -5.71
C SER A 8 28.15 -10.81 -6.43
N GLU A 9 28.00 -12.05 -6.89
CA GLU A 9 26.79 -12.53 -7.56
C GLU A 9 25.58 -12.55 -6.61
N LYS A 10 25.78 -12.97 -5.36
CA LYS A 10 24.73 -12.97 -4.34
C LYS A 10 24.28 -11.56 -3.96
N LEU A 11 25.20 -10.61 -3.89
CA LEU A 11 24.85 -9.20 -3.66
C LEU A 11 24.02 -8.64 -4.81
N ALA A 12 24.42 -8.90 -6.06
CA ALA A 12 23.64 -8.48 -7.23
C ALA A 12 22.25 -9.13 -7.29
N ALA A 13 22.11 -10.37 -6.79
CA ALA A 13 20.82 -11.04 -6.65
C ALA A 13 19.92 -10.36 -5.60
N ILE A 14 20.48 -10.00 -4.45
CA ILE A 14 19.75 -9.27 -3.39
C ILE A 14 19.27 -7.91 -3.92
N GLU A 15 20.14 -7.15 -4.58
CA GLU A 15 19.80 -5.85 -5.16
C GLU A 15 18.61 -5.95 -6.13
N LYS A 16 18.56 -6.98 -6.98
CA LYS A 16 17.43 -7.21 -7.89
C LYS A 16 16.12 -7.44 -7.15
N VAL A 17 16.15 -8.22 -6.08
CA VAL A 17 14.97 -8.49 -5.24
C VAL A 17 14.52 -7.22 -4.52
N GLU A 18 15.44 -6.45 -3.96
CA GLU A 18 15.12 -5.17 -3.31
C GLU A 18 14.48 -4.18 -4.30
N VAL A 19 15.01 -4.10 -5.53
CA VAL A 19 14.48 -3.22 -6.58
C VAL A 19 13.05 -3.59 -6.94
N ILE A 20 12.75 -4.88 -7.18
CA ILE A 20 11.37 -5.28 -7.52
C ILE A 20 10.42 -5.05 -6.35
N LEU A 21 10.86 -5.35 -5.13
CA LEU A 21 10.03 -5.17 -3.93
C LEU A 21 9.69 -3.70 -3.72
N LYS A 22 10.67 -2.79 -3.87
CA LYS A 22 10.46 -1.35 -3.77
C LYS A 22 9.55 -0.83 -4.87
N ARG A 23 9.83 -1.16 -6.14
CA ARG A 23 9.07 -0.70 -7.31
C ARG A 23 7.59 -1.10 -7.27
N THR A 24 7.26 -2.18 -6.56
CA THR A 24 5.90 -2.73 -6.52
C THR A 24 5.19 -2.50 -5.18
N GLU A 25 5.81 -1.77 -4.26
CA GLU A 25 5.32 -1.57 -2.89
C GLU A 25 3.97 -0.85 -2.84
N THR A 26 3.87 0.33 -3.45
CA THR A 26 2.60 1.10 -3.57
C THR A 26 1.49 0.24 -4.15
N LYS A 27 1.78 -0.48 -5.25
CA LYS A 27 0.77 -1.32 -5.91
C LYS A 27 0.31 -2.47 -5.02
N ARG A 28 1.23 -3.15 -4.32
CA ARG A 28 0.85 -4.21 -3.35
C ARG A 28 -0.02 -3.65 -2.22
N PHE A 29 0.35 -2.50 -1.67
CA PHE A 29 -0.42 -1.83 -0.62
C PHE A 29 -1.84 -1.51 -1.08
N LEU A 30 -2.00 -0.82 -2.22
CA LEU A 30 -3.32 -0.46 -2.75
C LEU A 30 -4.19 -1.69 -3.07
N LEU A 31 -3.60 -2.73 -3.67
CA LEU A 31 -4.31 -3.96 -3.96
C LEU A 31 -4.79 -4.66 -2.69
N HIS A 32 -3.98 -4.67 -1.63
CA HIS A 32 -4.38 -5.20 -0.33
C HIS A 32 -5.61 -4.45 0.21
N ILE A 33 -5.58 -3.11 0.21
CA ILE A 33 -6.69 -2.27 0.65
C ILE A 33 -7.96 -2.57 -0.15
N TRP A 34 -7.90 -2.60 -1.49
CA TRP A 34 -9.08 -2.87 -2.30
C TRP A 34 -9.63 -4.30 -2.20
N ILE A 35 -8.80 -5.26 -1.78
CA ILE A 35 -9.26 -6.63 -1.49
C ILE A 35 -10.01 -6.67 -0.16
N GLN A 36 -9.53 -5.95 0.86
CA GLN A 36 -10.18 -5.90 2.19
C GLN A 36 -11.44 -5.02 2.20
N TYR A 37 -11.44 -3.97 1.37
CA TYR A 37 -12.47 -2.94 1.33
C TYR A 37 -13.01 -2.77 -0.10
N PRO A 38 -13.81 -3.74 -0.60
CA PRO A 38 -14.40 -3.70 -1.94
C PRO A 38 -15.44 -2.59 -2.12
N GLU A 39 -15.77 -1.82 -1.10
CA GLU A 39 -16.65 -0.64 -1.14
C GLU A 39 -15.94 0.58 -1.75
N ILE A 40 -14.61 0.57 -1.71
CA ILE A 40 -13.74 1.66 -2.14
C ILE A 40 -13.54 1.61 -3.65
N LYS A 41 -13.83 2.73 -4.32
CA LYS A 41 -13.64 2.94 -5.76
C LYS A 41 -12.27 3.56 -6.06
N SER A 42 -11.87 4.57 -5.29
CA SER A 42 -10.57 5.22 -5.46
C SER A 42 -10.04 5.84 -4.17
N LEU A 43 -8.72 6.04 -4.14
CA LEU A 43 -7.99 6.61 -3.01
C LEU A 43 -7.03 7.68 -3.53
N THR A 44 -6.92 8.78 -2.80
CA THR A 44 -5.93 9.83 -3.03
C THR A 44 -5.19 10.06 -1.73
N PHE A 45 -3.86 10.01 -1.80
CA PHE A 45 -2.99 10.20 -0.64
C PHE A 45 -2.27 11.53 -0.72
N GLU A 46 -1.96 12.10 0.43
CA GLU A 46 -1.12 13.27 0.58
C GLU A 46 -0.07 12.98 1.65
N ASP A 47 1.02 13.73 1.61
CA ASP A 47 2.06 13.68 2.61
C ASP A 47 2.24 15.04 3.26
N ASN A 48 2.59 14.99 4.54
CA ASN A 48 2.94 16.19 5.29
C ASN A 48 4.16 15.92 6.16
N TYR A 49 4.73 16.98 6.70
CA TYR A 49 5.89 16.95 7.56
C TYR A 49 5.51 17.44 8.94
N GLU A 50 5.78 16.60 9.94
CA GLU A 50 5.59 16.92 11.35
C GLU A 50 6.93 16.98 12.06
N TYR A 51 7.01 17.87 13.05
CA TYR A 51 8.17 17.97 13.93
C TYR A 51 7.91 17.17 15.19
N ASP A 52 8.88 16.36 15.59
CA ASP A 52 8.90 15.77 16.93
C ASP A 52 9.30 16.81 17.98
N ASP A 53 9.10 16.47 19.26
CA ASP A 53 9.47 17.32 20.39
C ASP A 53 10.98 17.66 20.46
N ASN A 54 11.82 16.93 19.72
CA ASN A 54 13.26 17.14 19.63
C ASN A 54 13.66 18.03 18.43
N GLY A 55 12.69 18.50 17.63
CA GLY A 55 12.91 19.33 16.44
C GLY A 55 13.35 18.55 15.20
N SER A 56 13.31 17.22 15.22
CA SER A 56 13.47 16.39 14.02
C SER A 56 12.15 16.41 13.25
N TYR A 57 12.19 16.55 11.93
CA TYR A 57 10.99 16.40 11.12
C TYR A 57 10.89 14.97 10.58
N PHE A 58 9.67 14.43 10.52
CA PHE A 58 9.36 13.19 9.84
C PHE A 58 8.25 13.42 8.81
N ARG A 59 8.32 12.67 7.72
CA ARG A 59 7.28 12.64 6.70
C ARG A 59 6.23 11.61 7.09
N TYR A 60 4.96 11.97 7.07
CA TYR A 60 3.85 11.01 7.19
C TYR A 60 2.94 11.10 5.96
N ILE A 61 2.33 9.97 5.63
CA ILE A 61 1.40 9.82 4.51
C ILE A 61 0.02 9.59 5.13
N PHE A 62 -0.97 10.33 4.67
CA PHE A 62 -2.35 10.21 5.13
C PHE A 62 -3.32 10.13 3.94
N LEU A 63 -4.54 9.66 4.22
CA LEU A 63 -5.58 9.59 3.23
C LEU A 63 -6.21 10.99 3.06
N ASN A 64 -6.04 11.58 1.89
CA ASN A 64 -6.65 12.88 1.58
C ASN A 64 -8.09 12.73 1.07
N GLN A 65 -8.34 11.72 0.22
CA GLN A 65 -9.68 11.52 -0.33
C GLN A 65 -9.96 10.04 -0.60
N ILE A 66 -11.21 9.66 -0.38
CA ILE A 66 -11.78 8.36 -0.72
C ILE A 66 -13.04 8.55 -1.56
N GLU A 67 -13.15 7.84 -2.67
CA GLU A 67 -14.42 7.69 -3.38
C GLU A 67 -14.94 6.27 -3.17
N PHE A 68 -16.23 6.16 -2.89
CA PHE A 68 -16.95 4.89 -2.77
C PHE A 68 -17.62 4.54 -4.09
N ILE A 69 -17.99 3.26 -4.27
CA ILE A 69 -18.74 2.82 -5.46
C ILE A 69 -20.09 3.55 -5.54
N ASN A 70 -20.77 3.66 -4.40
CA ASN A 70 -22.05 4.32 -4.20
C ASN A 70 -22.20 4.68 -2.70
N GLU A 71 -23.27 5.39 -2.33
CA GLU A 71 -23.54 5.75 -0.93
C GLU A 71 -23.80 4.53 -0.05
N GLU A 72 -24.51 3.53 -0.55
CA GLU A 72 -24.77 2.26 0.18
C GLU A 72 -23.45 1.59 0.61
N ALA A 73 -22.46 1.52 -0.27
CA ALA A 73 -21.15 0.96 0.05
C ALA A 73 -20.36 1.82 1.07
N LYS A 74 -20.58 3.14 1.09
CA LYS A 74 -20.02 4.00 2.15
C LYS A 74 -20.64 3.64 3.50
N GLU A 75 -21.97 3.51 3.55
CA GLU A 75 -22.71 3.16 4.76
C GLU A 75 -22.33 1.76 5.26
N ASP A 76 -22.25 0.77 4.37
CA ASP A 76 -21.83 -0.61 4.69
C ASP A 76 -20.41 -0.64 5.27
N LEU A 77 -19.47 0.12 4.69
CA LEU A 77 -18.11 0.17 5.21
C LEU A 77 -18.04 0.87 6.56
N HIS A 78 -18.79 1.96 6.73
CA HIS A 78 -18.89 2.67 8.00
C HIS A 78 -19.38 1.76 9.11
N GLU A 79 -20.53 1.10 8.94
CA GLU A 79 -21.09 0.17 9.93
C GLU A 79 -20.12 -0.99 10.26
N ARG A 80 -19.32 -1.42 9.27
CA ARG A 80 -18.32 -2.48 9.48
C ARG A 80 -17.10 -2.01 10.28
N LEU A 81 -16.65 -0.78 10.08
CA LEU A 81 -15.46 -0.24 10.74
C LEU A 81 -15.77 0.36 12.10
N ASP A 82 -16.89 1.08 12.19
CA ASP A 82 -17.36 1.73 13.41
C ASP A 82 -18.85 1.43 13.67
N PRO A 83 -19.16 0.23 14.19
CA PRO A 83 -20.53 -0.21 14.42
C PRO A 83 -21.22 0.53 15.58
N ASP A 84 -20.46 1.20 16.44
CA ASP A 84 -20.94 1.86 17.65
C ASP A 84 -21.14 3.38 17.44
N ASP A 85 -20.66 3.95 16.33
CA ASP A 85 -20.86 5.36 16.00
C ASP A 85 -22.28 5.62 15.46
N ILE A 86 -23.00 6.48 16.18
CA ILE A 86 -24.40 6.84 15.91
C ILE A 86 -24.45 8.07 15.01
N PHE A 87 -23.82 8.05 13.81
CA PHE A 87 -23.89 9.12 12.79
C PHE A 87 -23.88 10.57 13.34
N ASP A 88 -23.17 10.83 14.44
CA ASP A 88 -23.39 12.04 15.23
C ASP A 88 -22.37 13.11 14.84
N GLU A 89 -22.52 13.70 13.63
CA GLU A 89 -21.78 14.88 13.12
C GLU A 89 -20.24 14.92 13.32
N GLU A 90 -19.60 13.81 13.71
CA GLU A 90 -18.16 13.76 13.92
C GLU A 90 -17.44 13.79 12.56
N PRO A 91 -16.21 14.35 12.51
CA PRO A 91 -15.37 14.26 11.34
C PRO A 91 -15.25 12.79 10.89
N GLU A 92 -15.02 12.55 9.59
CA GLU A 92 -14.98 11.20 8.98
C GLU A 92 -13.72 10.39 9.41
N ASP A 93 -13.35 10.45 10.69
CA ASP A 93 -12.18 9.84 11.32
C ASP A 93 -12.23 8.31 11.25
N TRP A 94 -13.43 7.72 11.16
CA TRP A 94 -13.61 6.29 10.90
C TRP A 94 -12.86 5.82 9.63
N LYS A 95 -12.60 6.71 8.66
CA LYS A 95 -11.84 6.39 7.45
C LYS A 95 -10.39 6.04 7.76
N GLU A 96 -9.82 6.57 8.83
CA GLU A 96 -8.47 6.23 9.27
C GLU A 96 -8.39 4.79 9.79
N MET A 97 -9.51 4.20 10.23
CA MET A 97 -9.57 2.80 10.67
C MET A 97 -9.31 1.81 9.53
N ILE A 98 -9.44 2.24 8.26
CA ILE A 98 -9.01 1.47 7.07
C ILE A 98 -7.53 1.07 7.19
N PHE A 99 -6.74 1.91 7.85
CA PHE A 99 -5.29 1.76 8.01
C PHE A 99 -4.89 1.36 9.44
N ASP A 100 -5.83 0.95 10.30
CA ASP A 100 -5.45 0.53 11.66
C ASP A 100 -4.52 -0.69 11.60
N GLY A 101 -3.36 -0.56 12.23
CA GLY A 101 -2.27 -1.54 12.16
C GLY A 101 -1.49 -1.59 10.84
N ILE A 102 -1.75 -0.72 9.87
CA ILE A 102 -1.04 -0.67 8.57
C ILE A 102 -0.64 0.77 8.23
N GLN A 103 0.66 1.05 8.19
CA GLN A 103 1.13 2.35 7.73
C GLN A 103 0.87 2.52 6.22
N PRO A 104 0.30 3.64 5.75
CA PRO A 104 0.17 3.91 4.33
C PRO A 104 1.53 3.95 3.63
N ILE A 105 1.65 3.23 2.51
CA ILE A 105 2.88 3.21 1.70
C ILE A 105 2.55 3.57 0.27
N VAL A 106 2.94 4.78 -0.13
CA VAL A 106 2.72 5.33 -1.47
C VAL A 106 3.97 6.08 -1.92
N ASP A 107 4.34 5.86 -3.19
CA ASP A 107 5.48 6.51 -3.82
C ASP A 107 5.33 8.05 -3.74
N PRO A 108 6.38 8.79 -3.34
CA PRO A 108 6.32 10.25 -3.23
C PRO A 108 5.87 10.95 -4.51
N GLU A 109 6.28 10.42 -5.67
CA GLU A 109 5.94 10.97 -6.98
C GLU A 109 4.46 10.80 -7.34
N SER A 110 3.74 9.94 -6.60
CA SER A 110 2.33 9.63 -6.83
C SER A 110 1.40 10.28 -5.79
N MET A 111 1.93 11.14 -4.91
CA MET A 111 1.11 11.94 -4.01
C MET A 111 0.16 12.85 -4.80
N LEU A 112 -1.04 13.07 -4.25
CA LEU A 112 -2.16 13.79 -4.86
C LEU A 112 -2.70 13.17 -6.16
N GLN A 113 -2.17 12.02 -6.60
CA GLN A 113 -2.77 11.25 -7.69
C GLN A 113 -3.90 10.37 -7.14
N THR A 114 -5.00 10.30 -7.87
CA THR A 114 -6.12 9.41 -7.56
C THR A 114 -5.85 8.02 -8.13
N PHE A 115 -5.72 7.05 -7.23
CA PHE A 115 -5.60 5.64 -7.58
C PHE A 115 -6.99 5.03 -7.70
N THR A 116 -7.34 4.54 -8.88
CA THR A 116 -8.63 3.89 -9.11
C THR A 116 -8.48 2.37 -8.95
N ARG A 117 -9.44 1.76 -8.27
CA ARG A 117 -9.48 0.31 -8.10
C ARG A 117 -9.54 -0.39 -9.46
N PRO A 118 -8.69 -1.42 -9.69
CA PRO A 118 -8.79 -2.21 -10.91
C PRO A 118 -10.05 -3.09 -10.90
N GLU A 119 -10.46 -3.58 -12.08
CA GLU A 119 -11.64 -4.45 -12.21
C GLU A 119 -11.51 -5.74 -11.39
N ASN A 120 -10.29 -6.26 -11.24
CA ASN A 120 -10.02 -7.47 -10.46
C ASN A 120 -8.73 -7.33 -9.63
N PRO A 121 -8.82 -6.74 -8.42
CA PRO A 121 -7.67 -6.54 -7.54
C PRO A 121 -6.93 -7.83 -7.19
N GLN A 122 -7.66 -8.93 -6.92
CA GLN A 122 -7.04 -10.22 -6.58
C GLN A 122 -6.18 -10.75 -7.73
N LYS A 123 -6.70 -10.74 -8.96
CA LYS A 123 -5.95 -11.17 -10.14
C LYS A 123 -4.71 -10.30 -10.37
N GLU A 124 -4.82 -8.99 -10.15
CA GLU A 124 -3.65 -8.10 -10.25
C GLU A 124 -2.61 -8.39 -9.18
N LEU A 125 -3.02 -8.71 -7.96
CA LEU A 125 -2.12 -9.11 -6.89
C LEU A 125 -1.43 -10.44 -7.20
N ASP A 126 -2.18 -11.43 -7.69
CA ASP A 126 -1.63 -12.74 -8.07
C ASP A 126 -0.58 -12.60 -9.19
N ASN A 127 -0.85 -11.77 -10.20
CA ASN A 127 0.10 -11.47 -11.27
C ASN A 127 1.37 -10.80 -10.73
N LEU A 128 1.22 -9.87 -9.79
CA LEU A 128 2.33 -9.15 -9.16
C LEU A 128 3.20 -10.08 -8.32
N ILE A 129 2.58 -10.98 -7.56
CA ILE A 129 3.28 -12.02 -6.78
C ILE A 129 4.03 -12.98 -7.71
N ALA A 130 3.43 -13.35 -8.84
CA ALA A 130 4.09 -14.18 -9.84
C ALA A 130 5.33 -13.49 -10.43
N GLU A 131 5.24 -12.19 -10.76
CA GLU A 131 6.37 -11.40 -11.23
C GLU A 131 7.51 -11.36 -10.19
N ILE A 132 7.18 -11.03 -8.93
CA ILE A 132 8.16 -11.01 -7.82
C ILE A 132 8.81 -12.38 -7.66
N SER A 133 8.02 -13.46 -7.71
CA SER A 133 8.51 -14.83 -7.58
C SER A 133 9.48 -15.20 -8.71
N GLN A 134 9.25 -14.74 -9.94
CA GLN A 134 10.17 -14.95 -11.06
C GLN A 134 11.49 -14.20 -10.86
N VAL A 135 11.46 -12.96 -10.35
CA VAL A 135 12.68 -12.22 -10.01
C VAL A 135 13.46 -12.96 -8.92
N ILE A 136 12.80 -13.44 -7.86
CA ILE A 136 13.44 -14.22 -6.80
C ILE A 136 14.05 -15.51 -7.35
N ALA A 137 13.32 -16.25 -8.20
CA ALA A 137 13.82 -17.50 -8.78
C ALA A 137 15.03 -17.28 -9.70
N SER A 138 15.03 -16.23 -10.51
CA SER A 138 16.15 -15.88 -11.39
C SER A 138 17.36 -15.32 -10.61
N ALA A 139 17.12 -14.64 -9.49
CA ALA A 139 18.16 -14.15 -8.58
C ALA A 139 18.79 -15.30 -7.76
N GLY A 140 18.01 -16.33 -7.42
CA GLY A 140 18.45 -17.51 -6.66
C GLY A 140 19.27 -18.55 -7.43
N GLY A 141 19.49 -18.35 -8.74
CA GLY A 141 20.30 -19.27 -9.55
C GLY A 141 19.62 -20.61 -9.80
N ALA A 142 18.32 -20.63 -10.10
CA ALA A 142 17.67 -21.84 -10.60
C ALA A 142 18.11 -22.11 -12.06
N SER A 143 19.23 -22.80 -12.19
CA SER A 143 19.67 -23.56 -13.38
C SER A 143 20.34 -24.84 -12.94
#